data_AF-A0A429ZPM0-F1
#
_entry.id   AF-A0A429ZPM0-F1
#
_cell.length_a   1.000
_cell.length_b   1.000
_cell.length_c   1.000
_cell.angle_alpha   90.00
_cell.angle_beta   90.00
_cell.angle_gamma   90.00
#
_symmetry.space_group_name_H-M   'P 1'
#
loop_
_entity.id
_entity.type
_entity.pdbx_description
1 polymer ?
#
loop_
_entity_poly.entity_id
_entity_poly.type
_entity_poly.pdbx_seq_one_letter_code
_entity_poly.pdbx_strand_id
1 'polypeptide(L)'
;MEKENRKQKVLLFVLGILCLLVVLGYQQTKIQEIRSSKQIESLAIEDSDVMVSLNLPFYRSINSISTNQSVQEPTTIEIRLEDRIDWSMANNKTIETNLYRYSENIKKVNIINSKGEIIYTKDID
;
A
#
# COMPACT_ATOMS: atom_id res chain seq x y z
N MET A 1 -21.12 25.97 -42.32
CA MET A 1 -22.07 25.42 -41.34
C MET A 1 -21.93 23.91 -41.10
N GLU A 2 -22.07 23.04 -42.12
CA GLU A 2 -22.11 21.58 -41.87
C GLU A 2 -20.79 20.99 -41.32
N LYS A 3 -19.64 21.48 -41.80
CA LYS A 3 -18.31 21.08 -41.30
C LYS A 3 -18.03 21.52 -39.86
N GLU A 4 -18.53 22.68 -39.43
CA GLU A 4 -18.35 23.17 -38.06
C GLU A 4 -19.16 22.35 -37.06
N ASN A 5 -20.40 22.01 -37.40
CA ASN A 5 -21.26 21.17 -36.58
C ASN A 5 -20.66 19.75 -36.40
N ARG A 6 -20.04 19.19 -37.45
CA ARG A 6 -19.34 17.90 -37.35
C ARG A 6 -18.13 17.95 -36.41
N LYS A 7 -17.33 19.03 -36.44
CA LYS A 7 -16.19 19.19 -35.52
C LYS A 7 -16.64 19.32 -34.07
N GLN A 8 -17.71 20.06 -33.81
CA GLN A 8 -18.29 20.21 -32.46
C GLN A 8 -18.80 18.87 -31.91
N LYS A 9 -19.48 18.05 -32.74
CA LYS A 9 -19.93 16.71 -32.34
C LYS A 9 -18.77 15.78 -32.00
N VAL A 10 -17.70 15.78 -32.79
CA VAL A 10 -16.50 14.99 -32.52
C VAL A 10 -15.83 15.45 -31.23
N LEU A 11 -15.70 16.77 -31.01
CA LEU A 11 -15.12 17.32 -29.80
C LEU A 11 -15.93 16.92 -28.55
N LEU A 12 -17.25 17.03 -28.60
CA LEU A 12 -18.15 16.60 -27.51
C LEU A 12 -18.04 15.11 -27.24
N PHE A 13 -17.92 14.28 -28.29
CA PHE A 13 -17.74 12.84 -28.13
C PHE A 13 -16.40 12.50 -27.46
N VAL A 14 -15.30 13.16 -27.88
CA VAL A 14 -13.98 12.99 -27.26
C VAL A 14 -13.99 13.43 -25.80
N LEU A 15 -14.61 14.58 -25.49
CA LEU A 15 -14.79 15.05 -24.11
C LEU A 15 -15.63 14.05 -23.28
N GLY A 16 -16.68 13.49 -23.87
CA GLY A 16 -17.51 12.47 -23.23
C GLY A 16 -16.72 11.20 -22.88
N ILE A 17 -15.89 10.71 -23.81
CA ILE A 17 -14.97 9.59 -23.56
C ILE A 17 -13.96 9.95 -22.46
N LEU A 18 -13.38 11.15 -22.51
CA LEU A 18 -12.40 11.59 -21.51
C LEU A 18 -13.03 11.59 -20.10
N CYS A 19 -14.23 12.15 -19.96
CA CYS A 19 -14.97 12.12 -18.69
C CYS A 19 -15.28 10.69 -18.24
N LEU A 20 -15.69 9.81 -19.16
CA LEU A 20 -15.94 8.40 -18.84
C LEU A 20 -14.68 7.72 -18.30
N LEU A 21 -13.53 7.94 -18.92
CA LEU A 21 -12.25 7.38 -18.49
C LEU A 21 -11.83 7.89 -17.11
N VAL A 22 -12.07 9.16 -16.79
CA VAL A 22 -11.81 9.72 -15.45
C VAL A 22 -12.68 9.05 -14.39
N VAL A 23 -13.98 8.88 -14.65
CA VAL A 23 -14.90 8.23 -13.70
C VAL A 23 -14.53 6.76 -13.48
N LEU A 24 -14.15 6.05 -14.54
CA LEU A 24 -13.70 4.65 -14.44
C LEU A 24 -12.35 4.53 -13.72
N GLY A 25 -11.41 5.45 -13.96
CA GLY A 25 -10.12 5.50 -13.27
C GLY A 25 -10.26 5.78 -11.77
N TYR A 26 -11.23 6.62 -11.38
CA TYR A 26 -11.49 6.93 -9.97
C TYR A 26 -11.90 5.71 -9.15
N GLN A 27 -12.65 4.77 -9.72
CA GLN A 27 -13.05 3.55 -9.00
C GLN A 27 -11.91 2.55 -8.77
N GLN A 28 -10.77 2.72 -9.45
CA GLN A 28 -9.62 1.81 -9.35
C GLN A 28 -8.55 2.24 -8.34
N THR A 29 -8.73 3.36 -7.63
CA THR A 29 -7.89 3.75 -6.48
C THR A 29 -8.13 2.87 -5.25
N LYS A 30 -8.47 1.60 -5.45
CA LYS A 30 -8.72 0.65 -4.38
C LYS A 30 -7.41 0.42 -3.65
N ILE A 31 -7.45 0.73 -2.36
CA ILE A 31 -6.47 0.27 -1.39
C ILE A 31 -6.46 -1.26 -1.48
N GLN A 32 -5.27 -1.84 -1.60
CA GLN A 32 -5.09 -3.28 -1.53
C GLN A 32 -4.09 -3.58 -0.44
N GLU A 33 -4.19 -4.78 0.08
CA GLU A 33 -3.27 -5.25 1.10
C GLU A 33 -2.13 -6.00 0.46
N ILE A 34 -0.97 -5.99 1.12
CA ILE A 34 0.15 -6.86 0.77
C ILE A 34 -0.21 -8.31 1.10
N ARG A 35 -0.10 -9.20 0.10
CA ARG A 35 -0.56 -10.60 0.20
C ARG A 35 0.55 -11.63 0.09
N SER A 36 1.76 -11.22 -0.28
CA SER A 36 2.87 -12.14 -0.54
C SER A 36 4.19 -11.60 -0.02
N SER A 37 5.03 -12.50 0.52
CA SER A 37 6.41 -12.22 0.88
C SER A 37 7.24 -11.61 -0.25
N LYS A 38 6.93 -11.94 -1.52
CA LYS A 38 7.65 -11.40 -2.69
C LYS A 38 7.49 -9.88 -2.86
N GLN A 39 6.44 -9.31 -2.26
CA GLN A 39 6.21 -7.87 -2.26
C GLN A 39 7.00 -7.16 -1.17
N ILE A 40 7.62 -7.89 -0.23
CA ILE A 40 8.44 -7.35 0.84
C ILE A 40 9.88 -7.45 0.37
N GLU A 41 10.52 -6.29 0.19
CA GLU A 41 11.91 -6.20 -0.23
C GLU A 41 12.83 -6.31 0.98
N SER A 42 12.53 -5.57 2.04
CA SER A 42 13.26 -5.66 3.30
C SER A 42 12.42 -5.25 4.50
N LEU A 43 12.82 -5.73 5.67
CA LEU A 43 12.33 -5.30 6.97
C LEU A 43 13.55 -5.12 7.88
N ALA A 44 13.81 -3.88 8.27
CA ALA A 44 14.87 -3.51 9.20
C ALA A 44 14.24 -3.06 10.53
N ILE A 45 14.93 -3.36 11.62
CA ILE A 45 14.50 -3.02 12.98
C ILE A 45 15.72 -2.38 13.64
N GLU A 46 15.61 -1.11 14.00
CA GLU A 46 16.65 -0.33 14.66
C GLU A 46 16.06 0.28 15.92
N ASP A 47 16.58 -0.11 17.08
CA ASP A 47 16.04 0.24 18.40
C ASP A 47 14.55 -0.11 18.56
N SER A 48 13.68 0.87 18.32
CA SER A 48 12.22 0.76 18.38
C SER A 48 11.55 1.04 17.04
N ASP A 49 12.30 1.41 16.01
CA ASP A 49 11.77 1.75 14.69
C ASP A 49 11.84 0.55 13.76
N VAL A 50 10.72 0.29 13.09
CA VAL A 50 10.61 -0.72 12.05
C VAL A 50 10.49 0.00 10.71
N MET A 51 11.46 -0.25 9.85
CA MET A 51 11.44 0.22 8.47
C MET A 51 11.11 -0.94 7.55
N VAL A 52 9.99 -0.82 6.84
CA VAL A 52 9.57 -1.81 5.83
C VAL A 52 9.73 -1.21 4.45
N SER A 53 10.45 -1.92 3.58
CA SER A 53 10.53 -1.60 2.15
C SER A 53 9.80 -2.65 1.32
N LEU A 54 9.00 -2.20 0.36
CA LEU A 54 8.18 -3.05 -0.49
C LEU A 54 8.61 -3.00 -1.94
N ASN A 55 8.66 -4.17 -2.58
CA ASN A 55 8.81 -4.30 -4.01
C ASN A 55 7.46 -4.08 -4.72
N LEU A 56 7.06 -2.82 -4.88
CA LEU A 56 5.84 -2.42 -5.59
C LEU A 56 6.11 -2.00 -7.04
N PRO A 57 5.15 -2.24 -7.97
CA PRO A 57 5.15 -1.63 -9.30
C PRO A 57 5.19 -0.10 -9.24
N PHE A 58 5.74 0.54 -10.28
CA PHE A 58 6.01 1.99 -10.28
C PHE A 58 4.77 2.89 -10.13
N TYR A 59 3.59 2.37 -10.43
CA TYR A 59 2.31 3.07 -10.33
C TYR A 59 1.63 2.86 -8.97
N ARG A 60 2.31 2.24 -8.00
CA ARG A 60 1.76 1.99 -6.66
C ARG A 60 2.64 2.61 -5.59
N SER A 61 2.04 2.88 -4.44
CA SER A 61 2.76 3.32 -3.24
C SER A 61 2.12 2.75 -2.01
N ILE A 62 2.90 2.67 -0.93
CA ILE A 62 2.37 2.38 0.39
C ILE A 62 1.33 3.44 0.75
N ASN A 63 0.18 2.97 1.21
CA ASN A 63 -0.94 3.80 1.65
C ASN A 63 -1.00 3.89 3.17
N SER A 64 -0.84 2.75 3.85
CA SER A 64 -0.99 2.68 5.31
C SER A 64 -0.16 1.54 5.89
N ILE A 65 0.15 1.70 7.17
CA ILE A 65 0.68 0.67 8.04
C ILE A 65 -0.22 0.60 9.28
N SER A 66 -0.56 -0.60 9.72
CA SER A 66 -1.15 -0.81 11.02
C SER A 66 -0.34 -1.83 11.80
N THR A 67 -0.19 -1.56 13.08
CA THR A 67 0.59 -2.37 14.01
C THR A 67 -0.32 -2.84 15.14
N ASN A 68 -0.16 -4.09 15.54
CA ASN A 68 -0.84 -4.64 16.71
C ASN A 68 0.07 -5.63 17.43
N GLN A 69 -0.15 -5.82 18.72
CA GLN A 69 0.52 -6.88 19.46
C GLN A 69 -0.26 -8.19 19.24
N SER A 70 0.45 -9.29 19.01
CA SER A 70 -0.22 -10.58 18.85
C SER A 70 -0.91 -10.98 20.15
N VAL A 71 -2.16 -11.42 20.03
CA VAL A 71 -2.96 -11.91 21.17
C VAL A 71 -2.41 -13.25 21.67
N GLN A 72 -1.80 -14.03 20.79
CA GLN A 72 -1.30 -15.38 21.08
C GLN A 72 0.14 -15.34 21.63
N GLU A 73 0.98 -14.46 21.07
CA GLU A 73 2.37 -14.29 21.45
C GLU A 73 2.66 -12.81 21.82
N PRO A 74 2.56 -12.41 23.10
CA PRO A 74 2.76 -11.01 23.49
C PRO A 74 4.14 -10.43 23.14
N THR A 75 5.14 -11.25 22.88
CA THR A 75 6.47 -10.78 22.42
C THR A 75 6.54 -10.56 20.90
N THR A 76 5.41 -10.66 20.19
CA THR A 76 5.33 -10.59 18.74
C THR A 76 4.46 -9.40 18.31
N ILE A 77 4.98 -8.59 17.39
CA ILE A 77 4.22 -7.53 16.73
C ILE A 77 3.75 -8.02 15.38
N GLU A 78 2.49 -7.75 15.09
CA GLU A 78 1.84 -7.99 13.81
C GLU A 78 1.68 -6.67 13.07
N ILE A 79 2.23 -6.61 11.86
CA ILE A 79 2.17 -5.46 10.96
C ILE A 79 1.31 -5.83 9.77
N ARG A 80 0.35 -4.96 9.44
CA ARG A 80 -0.41 -5.04 8.19
C ARG A 80 -0.07 -3.83 7.33
N LEU A 81 0.11 -4.08 6.05
CA LEU A 81 0.50 -3.08 5.07
C LEU A 81 -0.52 -3.01 3.96
N GLU A 82 -0.85 -1.79 3.57
CA GLU A 82 -1.71 -1.53 2.45
C GLU A 82 -1.01 -0.61 1.45
N ASP A 83 -1.29 -0.83 0.17
CA ASP A 83 -0.82 -0.02 -0.93
C ASP A 83 -1.99 0.50 -1.75
N ARG A 84 -1.73 1.51 -2.57
CA ARG A 84 -2.70 2.10 -3.49
C ARG A 84 -2.04 2.45 -4.81
N ILE A 85 -2.86 2.70 -5.82
CA ILE A 85 -2.40 3.38 -7.04
C ILE A 85 -1.93 4.78 -6.66
N ASP A 86 -0.72 5.14 -7.09
CA ASP A 86 -0.14 6.45 -6.90
C ASP A 86 -0.09 7.22 -8.22
N TRP A 87 -1.03 8.15 -8.37
CA TRP A 87 -1.10 9.06 -9.52
C TRP A 87 -0.04 10.15 -9.50
N SER A 88 0.59 10.41 -8.35
CA SER A 88 1.66 11.41 -8.24
C SER A 88 3.00 10.92 -8.79
N MET A 89 3.14 9.61 -9.02
CA MET A 89 4.38 8.94 -9.39
C MET A 89 5.53 9.15 -8.39
N ALA A 90 5.23 9.55 -7.15
CA ALA A 90 6.20 9.64 -6.07
C ALA A 90 6.72 8.24 -5.69
N ASN A 91 5.86 7.21 -5.82
CA ASN A 91 6.22 5.81 -5.70
C ASN A 91 6.88 5.50 -4.35
N ASN A 92 6.22 5.91 -3.26
CA ASN A 92 6.75 5.66 -1.93
C ASN A 92 6.65 4.17 -1.59
N LYS A 93 7.82 3.53 -1.48
CA LYS A 93 7.99 2.10 -1.23
C LYS A 93 8.50 1.77 0.16
N THR A 94 8.79 2.79 0.97
CA THR A 94 9.35 2.61 2.31
C THR A 94 8.45 3.30 3.32
N ILE A 95 8.14 2.60 4.40
CA ILE A 95 7.37 3.14 5.50
C ILE A 95 8.04 2.78 6.82
N GLU A 96 7.98 3.72 7.75
CA GLU A 96 8.53 3.59 9.08
C GLU A 96 7.40 3.63 10.10
N THR A 97 7.52 2.80 11.13
CA THR A 97 6.63 2.84 12.29
C THR A 97 7.42 2.56 13.56
N ASN A 98 7.06 3.25 14.63
CA ASN A 98 7.72 3.08 15.92
C ASN A 98 6.92 2.12 16.82
N LEU A 99 7.63 1.15 17.41
CA LEU A 99 7.08 0.11 18.27
C LEU A 99 7.05 0.47 19.76
N TYR A 100 7.45 1.68 20.17
CA TYR A 100 7.54 2.11 21.58
C TYR A 100 6.26 1.91 22.41
N ARG A 101 5.11 1.88 21.74
CA ARG A 101 3.80 1.66 22.39
C ARG A 101 3.57 0.21 22.78
N TYR A 102 4.40 -0.71 22.29
CA TYR A 102 4.33 -2.12 22.54
C TYR A 102 5.44 -2.55 23.51
N SER A 103 5.24 -3.63 24.26
CA SER A 103 6.06 -3.98 25.42
C SER A 103 7.56 -3.98 25.11
N GLU A 104 8.39 -3.63 26.10
CA GLU A 104 9.86 -3.59 26.00
C GLU A 104 10.54 -4.93 25.61
N ASN A 105 9.78 -6.03 25.50
CA ASN A 105 10.28 -7.37 25.23
C ASN A 105 9.82 -7.93 23.87
N ILE A 106 9.71 -7.09 22.83
CA ILE A 106 9.42 -7.59 21.48
C ILE A 106 10.62 -8.42 20.99
N LYS A 107 10.34 -9.65 20.55
CA LYS A 107 11.32 -10.59 19.99
C LYS A 107 11.11 -10.86 18.51
N LYS A 108 9.94 -10.49 17.98
CA LYS A 108 9.54 -10.87 16.62
C LYS A 108 8.59 -9.86 16.03
N VAL A 109 8.77 -9.61 14.74
CA VAL A 109 7.86 -8.83 13.91
C VAL A 109 7.36 -9.72 12.77
N ASN A 110 6.05 -9.86 12.68
CA ASN A 110 5.35 -10.56 11.61
C ASN A 110 4.66 -9.54 10.72
N ILE A 111 4.80 -9.68 9.41
CA ILE A 111 3.87 -9.06 8.47
C ILE A 111 2.74 -10.05 8.21
N ILE A 112 1.51 -9.60 8.40
CA ILE A 112 0.29 -10.41 8.24
C ILE A 112 -0.60 -9.86 7.13
N ASN A 113 -1.43 -10.72 6.56
CA ASN A 113 -2.49 -10.33 5.63
C ASN A 113 -3.86 -10.20 6.34
N SER A 114 -4.92 -9.99 5.55
CA SER A 114 -6.29 -9.69 6.02
C SER A 114 -6.94 -10.88 6.68
N LYS A 115 -6.45 -12.08 6.35
CA LYS A 115 -6.88 -13.34 6.95
C LYS A 115 -6.12 -13.65 8.25
N GLY A 116 -5.15 -12.83 8.63
CA GLY A 116 -4.26 -13.08 9.76
C GLY A 116 -3.17 -14.11 9.45
N GLU A 117 -2.94 -14.44 8.18
CA GLU A 117 -1.85 -15.34 7.79
C GLU A 117 -0.54 -14.56 7.81
N ILE A 118 0.50 -15.13 8.42
CA ILE A 118 1.85 -14.57 8.43
C ILE A 118 2.45 -14.74 7.04
N ILE A 119 2.79 -13.62 6.39
CA ILE A 119 3.43 -13.60 5.07
C ILE A 119 4.93 -13.38 5.16
N TYR A 120 5.44 -12.80 6.26
CA TYR A 120 6.86 -12.61 6.50
C TYR A 120 7.14 -12.48 8.00
N THR A 121 8.31 -12.95 8.43
CA THR A 121 8.74 -12.89 9.83
C THR A 121 10.18 -12.41 9.90
N LYS A 122 10.44 -11.53 10.88
CA LYS A 122 11.77 -11.10 11.28
C LYS A 122 11.89 -11.22 12.80
N ASP A 123 12.86 -12.00 13.25
CA ASP A 123 13.24 -12.03 14.66
C ASP A 123 14.11 -10.79 14.99
N ILE A 124 13.93 -10.27 16.20
CA ILE A 124 14.73 -9.19 16.80
C ILE A 124 15.77 -9.88 17.67
N ASP A 125 17.04 -9.68 17.31
CA ASP A 125 18.20 -10.21 18.05
C ASP A 125 18.40 -9.50 19.39
#